data_AF-A0A4Q8B9L1-F1
#
_entry.id   AF-A0A4Q8B9L1-F1
#
_cell.length_a   1.000
_cell.length_b   1.000
_cell.length_c   1.000
_cell.angle_alpha   90.00
_cell.angle_beta   90.00
_cell.angle_gamma   90.00
#
_symmetry.space_group_name_H-M   'P 1'
#
loop_
_entity.id
_entity.type
_entity.pdbx_description
1 polymer ?
#
loop_
_entity_poly.entity_id
_entity_poly.type
_entity_poly.pdbx_seq_one_letter_code
_entity_poly.pdbx_strand_id
1 'polypeptide(L)'
;MTVPKQRRAYPWIEPSSAKTDAKYRVTADGHIRLVYVVDRRERALLTTDQHSRLVEMVAEVKGEHGEPPSGVFYINEWRHVLVKAGGGTLYAGRYDRLLEFDLDGTRISPVAPGNLSPGDRWVGPRVGVKYTLKASGDDICCRRQIRPGRQRDEYLSDYLASASEVVRRWSKYKRAGGSIYINEARELFAPVGTDVVAYTYLGRVPLDSWFPQPDVDDEY
;
A
#
# COMPACT_ATOMS: atom_id res chain seq x y z
N MET A 1 4.62 -0.53 38.03
CA MET A 1 3.61 -0.78 36.99
C MET A 1 3.83 0.23 35.87
N THR A 2 4.47 -0.19 34.78
CA THR A 2 4.66 0.66 33.59
C THR A 2 3.32 0.67 32.84
N VAL A 3 2.73 1.85 32.66
CA VAL A 3 1.53 1.98 31.82
C VAL A 3 1.94 1.56 30.40
N PRO A 4 1.23 0.60 29.75
CA PRO A 4 1.54 0.22 28.38
C PRO A 4 1.50 1.46 27.48
N LYS A 5 2.57 1.69 26.70
CA LYS A 5 2.63 2.81 25.76
C LYS A 5 1.59 2.54 24.67
N GLN A 6 0.48 3.29 24.69
CA GLN A 6 -0.56 3.12 23.70
C GLN A 6 -0.03 3.49 22.30
N ARG A 7 -0.25 2.62 21.30
CA ARG A 7 0.11 2.90 19.91
C ARG A 7 -0.62 4.15 19.42
N ARG A 8 0.09 5.00 18.69
CA ARG A 8 -0.47 6.22 18.10
C ARG A 8 -0.98 5.96 16.68
N ALA A 9 -1.91 6.81 16.24
CA ALA A 9 -2.33 6.86 14.85
C ALA A 9 -1.12 7.06 13.92
N TYR A 10 -1.13 6.37 12.79
CA TYR A 10 -0.09 6.49 11.79
C TYR A 10 -0.01 7.94 11.27
N PRO A 11 1.17 8.60 11.31
CA PRO A 11 1.26 10.05 11.14
C PRO A 11 1.25 10.52 9.67
N TRP A 12 1.12 9.58 8.73
CA TRP A 12 1.20 9.82 7.30
C TRP A 12 -0.10 9.45 6.57
N ILE A 13 -0.01 8.98 5.34
CA ILE A 13 -1.17 8.64 4.51
C ILE A 13 -1.85 7.40 5.09
N GLU A 14 -3.14 7.53 5.36
CA GLU A 14 -3.98 6.40 5.68
C GLU A 14 -4.36 5.64 4.41
N PRO A 15 -4.05 4.34 4.31
CA PRO A 15 -4.57 3.52 3.21
C PRO A 15 -6.10 3.54 3.24
N SER A 16 -6.69 3.92 2.11
CA SER A 16 -8.13 4.24 2.01
C SER A 16 -8.82 3.46 0.89
N SER A 17 -8.33 2.26 0.57
CA SER A 17 -8.96 1.44 -0.46
C SER A 17 -10.26 0.81 0.03
N ALA A 18 -11.38 1.26 -0.53
CA ALA A 18 -12.68 0.61 -0.33
C ALA A 18 -12.76 -0.76 -1.01
N LYS A 19 -11.99 -0.96 -2.09
CA LYS A 19 -12.04 -2.19 -2.88
C LYS A 19 -11.44 -3.37 -2.11
N THR A 20 -12.03 -4.55 -2.29
CA THR A 20 -11.62 -5.77 -1.59
C THR A 20 -10.32 -6.36 -2.11
N ASP A 21 -9.97 -6.12 -3.38
CA ASP A 21 -8.78 -6.63 -4.07
C ASP A 21 -7.53 -5.76 -3.90
N ALA A 22 -7.64 -4.70 -3.11
CA ALA A 22 -6.58 -3.71 -2.89
C ALA A 22 -6.23 -3.59 -1.39
N LYS A 23 -6.37 -4.69 -0.64
CA LYS A 23 -5.97 -4.82 0.76
C LYS A 23 -5.62 -6.25 1.12
N TYR A 24 -4.74 -6.43 2.10
CA TYR A 24 -4.47 -7.73 2.71
C TYR A 24 -5.38 -7.96 3.92
N ARG A 25 -5.56 -9.22 4.30
CA ARG A 25 -6.34 -9.59 5.48
C ARG A 25 -5.71 -10.76 6.22
N VAL A 26 -5.54 -10.63 7.53
CA VAL A 26 -5.34 -11.78 8.42
C VAL A 26 -6.70 -12.44 8.67
N THR A 27 -6.77 -13.75 8.48
CA THR A 27 -7.97 -14.57 8.71
C THR A 27 -8.01 -15.09 10.15
N ALA A 28 -9.15 -15.66 10.56
CA ALA A 28 -9.32 -16.17 11.92
C ALA A 28 -8.44 -17.39 12.22
N ASP A 29 -8.09 -18.16 11.19
CA ASP A 29 -7.16 -19.30 11.20
C ASP A 29 -5.68 -18.89 11.08
N GLY A 30 -5.37 -17.57 11.06
CA GLY A 30 -3.99 -17.08 11.07
C GLY A 30 -3.29 -17.10 9.70
N HIS A 31 -4.05 -17.18 8.61
CA HIS A 31 -3.51 -17.02 7.26
C HIS A 31 -3.59 -15.58 6.78
N ILE A 32 -2.71 -15.21 5.85
CA ILE A 32 -2.83 -13.96 5.10
C ILE A 32 -3.59 -14.25 3.82
N ARG A 33 -4.59 -13.42 3.54
CA ARG A 33 -5.52 -13.55 2.43
C ARG A 33 -5.44 -12.33 1.51
N LEU A 34 -5.50 -12.59 0.21
CA LEU A 34 -5.61 -11.60 -0.86
C LEU A 34 -6.76 -12.01 -1.79
N VAL A 35 -7.67 -11.09 -2.09
CA VAL A 35 -8.60 -11.25 -3.21
C VAL A 35 -7.87 -10.78 -4.46
N TYR A 36 -7.56 -11.70 -5.37
CA TYR A 36 -6.91 -11.39 -6.64
C TYR A 36 -7.93 -11.38 -7.77
N VAL A 37 -7.92 -10.35 -8.61
CA VAL A 37 -8.85 -10.21 -9.72
C VAL A 37 -8.14 -10.62 -11.01
N VAL A 38 -8.47 -11.82 -11.50
CA VAL A 38 -7.90 -12.40 -12.71
C VAL A 38 -8.40 -11.61 -13.94
N ASP A 39 -9.71 -11.40 -14.02
CA ASP A 39 -10.34 -10.59 -15.05
C ASP A 39 -11.66 -9.94 -14.57
N ARG A 40 -12.51 -9.49 -15.50
CA ARG A 40 -13.80 -8.82 -15.18
C ARG A 40 -14.84 -9.74 -14.53
N ARG A 41 -14.75 -11.06 -14.75
CA ARG A 41 -15.71 -12.07 -14.28
C ARG A 41 -15.10 -12.99 -13.24
N GLU A 42 -13.78 -13.10 -13.19
CA GLU A 42 -13.08 -14.05 -12.34
C GLU A 42 -12.27 -13.36 -11.22
N ARG A 43 -12.40 -13.93 -10.02
CA ARG A 43 -11.63 -13.56 -8.83
C ARG A 43 -11.15 -14.82 -8.14
N ALA A 44 -9.89 -14.83 -7.76
CA ALA A 44 -9.28 -15.87 -6.96
C ALA A 44 -9.12 -15.41 -5.50
N LEU A 45 -9.28 -16.33 -4.57
CA LEU A 45 -8.99 -16.11 -3.16
C LEU A 45 -7.66 -16.77 -2.84
N LEU A 46 -6.61 -15.97 -2.72
CA LEU A 46 -5.26 -16.46 -2.48
C LEU A 46 -4.96 -16.39 -0.98
N THR A 47 -4.25 -17.40 -0.47
CA THR A 47 -3.83 -17.47 0.93
C THR A 47 -2.39 -17.92 1.07
N THR A 48 -1.73 -17.47 2.14
CA THR A 48 -0.41 -17.93 2.56
C THR A 48 -0.34 -17.97 4.08
N ASP A 49 0.34 -18.97 4.63
CA ASP A 49 0.56 -19.21 6.06
C ASP A 49 2.02 -18.91 6.49
N GLN A 50 2.86 -18.48 5.55
CA GLN A 50 4.32 -18.35 5.72
C GLN A 50 4.77 -17.12 6.54
N HIS A 51 3.83 -16.44 7.21
CA HIS A 51 4.00 -15.08 7.74
C HIS A 51 3.47 -14.93 9.17
N SER A 52 3.75 -15.90 10.05
CA SER A 52 3.32 -15.89 11.46
C SER A 52 3.62 -14.57 12.19
N ARG A 53 4.82 -14.02 12.05
CA ARG A 53 5.19 -12.73 12.65
C ARG A 53 4.26 -11.59 12.24
N LEU A 54 3.81 -11.55 10.98
CA LEU A 54 2.91 -10.50 10.50
C LEU A 54 1.49 -10.69 11.06
N VAL A 55 1.07 -11.94 11.25
CA VAL A 55 -0.19 -12.28 11.91
C VAL A 55 -0.18 -11.82 13.37
N GLU A 56 0.92 -12.06 14.08
CA GLU A 56 1.14 -11.59 15.45
C GLU A 56 1.07 -10.06 15.54
N MET A 57 1.77 -9.34 14.65
CA MET A 57 1.73 -7.87 14.59
C MET A 57 0.30 -7.32 14.43
N VAL A 58 -0.51 -7.95 13.57
CA VAL A 58 -1.91 -7.55 13.38
C VAL A 58 -2.74 -7.89 14.62
N ALA A 59 -2.56 -9.09 15.18
CA ALA A 59 -3.29 -9.55 16.35
C ALA A 59 -3.02 -8.69 17.58
N GLU A 60 -1.78 -8.27 17.79
CA GLU A 60 -1.36 -7.40 18.89
C GLU A 60 -2.09 -6.06 18.83
N VAL A 61 -2.02 -5.37 17.69
CA VAL A 61 -2.71 -4.09 17.48
C VAL A 61 -4.23 -4.23 17.65
N LYS A 62 -4.81 -5.35 17.21
CA LYS A 62 -6.24 -5.63 17.40
C LYS A 62 -6.58 -5.85 18.87
N GLY A 63 -5.75 -6.61 19.60
CA GLY A 63 -5.92 -6.92 21.01
C GLY A 63 -5.87 -5.68 21.90
N GLU A 64 -5.01 -4.72 21.60
CA GLU A 64 -4.94 -3.41 22.29
C GLU A 64 -6.28 -2.64 22.27
N HIS A 65 -7.13 -2.93 21.28
CA HIS A 65 -8.44 -2.31 21.10
C HIS A 65 -9.62 -3.26 21.39
N GLY A 66 -9.36 -4.44 21.96
CA GLY A 66 -10.40 -5.45 22.23
C GLY A 66 -11.08 -5.98 20.97
N GLU A 67 -10.43 -5.86 19.81
CA GLU A 67 -10.93 -6.35 18.53
C GLU A 67 -10.45 -7.79 18.26
N PRO A 68 -11.14 -8.55 17.38
CA PRO A 68 -10.67 -9.87 16.99
C PRO A 68 -9.25 -9.82 16.39
N PRO A 69 -8.38 -10.84 16.61
CA PRO A 69 -6.99 -10.86 16.15
C PRO A 69 -6.83 -10.97 14.61
N SER A 70 -7.96 -10.98 13.89
CA SER A 70 -8.03 -11.02 12.43
C SER A 70 -8.46 -9.65 11.88
N GLY A 71 -8.05 -9.29 10.67
CA GLY A 71 -8.41 -7.98 10.15
C GLY A 71 -7.66 -7.54 8.92
N VAL A 72 -8.08 -6.37 8.42
CA VAL A 72 -7.43 -5.72 7.27
C VAL A 72 -6.16 -5.03 7.72
N PHE A 73 -5.12 -5.20 6.90
CA PHE A 73 -3.87 -4.46 7.03
C PHE A 73 -3.30 -4.11 5.65
N TYR A 74 -2.29 -3.25 5.66
CA TYR A 74 -1.53 -2.84 4.49
C TYR A 74 -0.05 -2.84 4.83
N ILE A 75 0.80 -2.94 3.81
CA ILE A 75 2.23 -2.70 3.92
C ILE A 75 2.54 -1.60 2.91
N ASN A 76 3.16 -0.51 3.38
CA ASN A 76 3.51 0.60 2.50
C ASN A 76 4.92 0.44 1.90
N GLU A 77 5.33 1.40 1.08
CA GLU A 77 6.63 1.45 0.41
C GLU A 77 7.84 1.49 1.36
N TRP A 78 7.60 1.89 2.61
CA TRP A 78 8.57 1.91 3.72
C TRP A 78 8.59 0.62 4.54
N ARG A 79 7.83 -0.39 4.14
CA ARG A 79 7.64 -1.66 4.88
C ARG A 79 6.91 -1.53 6.20
N HIS A 80 6.20 -0.42 6.42
CA HIS A 80 5.41 -0.25 7.62
C HIS A 80 4.11 -1.05 7.50
N VAL A 81 3.81 -1.86 8.51
CA VAL A 81 2.56 -2.59 8.63
C VAL A 81 1.52 -1.67 9.25
N LEU A 82 0.45 -1.42 8.49
CA LEU A 82 -0.61 -0.47 8.83
C LEU A 82 -1.91 -1.24 9.07
N VAL A 83 -2.39 -1.24 10.32
CA VAL A 83 -3.55 -2.02 10.75
C VAL A 83 -4.73 -1.10 11.00
N LYS A 84 -5.91 -1.49 10.52
CA LYS A 84 -7.15 -0.75 10.81
C LYS A 84 -7.74 -1.23 12.13
N ALA A 85 -7.66 -0.46 13.20
CA ALA A 85 -8.21 -0.76 14.52
C ALA A 85 -8.55 0.53 15.27
N GLY A 86 -9.46 0.47 16.26
CA GLY A 86 -9.83 1.61 17.09
C GLY A 86 -10.44 2.79 16.31
N GLY A 87 -11.00 2.52 15.12
CA GLY A 87 -11.52 3.55 14.21
C GLY A 87 -10.47 4.30 13.39
N GLY A 88 -9.19 3.91 13.46
CA GLY A 88 -8.08 4.56 12.75
C GLY A 88 -7.14 3.59 12.04
N THR A 89 -6.00 4.12 11.59
CA THR A 89 -4.87 3.36 11.06
C THR A 89 -3.72 3.44 12.05
N LEU A 90 -3.22 2.30 12.52
CA LEU A 90 -2.15 2.20 13.51
C LEU A 90 -0.91 1.55 12.89
N TYR A 91 0.26 1.96 13.39
CA TYR A 91 1.54 1.34 13.04
C TYR A 91 1.78 0.10 13.89
N ALA A 92 1.93 -1.06 13.26
CA ALA A 92 2.22 -2.32 13.93
C ALA A 92 3.72 -2.65 13.98
N GLY A 93 4.55 -1.90 13.26
CA GLY A 93 5.98 -2.19 13.10
C GLY A 93 6.38 -2.41 11.64
N ARG A 94 7.64 -2.74 11.42
CA ARG A 94 8.23 -2.95 10.11
C ARG A 94 8.23 -4.44 9.70
N TYR A 95 7.92 -4.72 8.44
CA TYR A 95 7.91 -6.07 7.88
C TYR A 95 8.65 -6.15 6.54
N ASP A 96 9.87 -6.68 6.56
CA ASP A 96 10.77 -6.67 5.39
C ASP A 96 10.49 -7.77 4.36
N ARG A 97 9.74 -8.81 4.73
CA ARG A 97 9.38 -9.88 3.80
C ARG A 97 8.26 -9.41 2.86
N LEU A 98 8.27 -9.93 1.63
CA LEU A 98 7.21 -9.70 0.64
C LEU A 98 6.11 -10.75 0.80
N LEU A 99 4.87 -10.36 0.51
CA LEU A 99 3.74 -11.28 0.50
C LEU A 99 3.58 -11.88 -0.91
N GLU A 100 3.90 -13.16 -1.02
CA GLU A 100 3.78 -13.89 -2.28
C GLU A 100 2.71 -14.98 -2.14
N PHE A 101 2.00 -15.22 -3.22
CA PHE A 101 0.88 -16.15 -3.27
C PHE A 101 1.05 -17.08 -4.47
N ASP A 102 0.47 -18.27 -4.39
CA ASP A 102 0.35 -19.18 -5.51
C ASP A 102 -1.04 -19.04 -6.15
N LEU A 103 -1.08 -18.94 -7.48
CA LEU A 103 -2.29 -19.06 -8.28
C LEU A 103 -2.01 -20.09 -9.38
N ASP A 104 -2.50 -21.31 -9.20
CA ASP A 104 -2.35 -22.42 -10.13
C ASP A 104 -0.89 -22.67 -10.55
N GLY A 105 0.03 -22.66 -9.57
CA GLY A 105 1.47 -22.82 -9.80
C GLY A 105 2.18 -21.55 -10.29
N THR A 106 1.44 -20.45 -10.48
CA THR A 106 2.01 -19.14 -10.83
C THR A 106 2.17 -18.27 -9.59
N ARG A 107 3.40 -17.79 -9.35
CA ARG A 107 3.68 -16.88 -8.24
C ARG A 107 3.12 -15.49 -8.49
N ILE A 108 2.15 -15.07 -7.69
CA ILE A 108 1.65 -13.71 -7.61
C ILE A 108 2.47 -12.94 -6.57
N SER A 109 3.20 -11.92 -7.02
CA SER A 109 4.13 -11.15 -6.18
C SER A 109 3.90 -9.65 -6.34
N PRO A 110 4.12 -8.83 -5.28
CA PRO A 110 4.15 -7.37 -5.39
C PRO A 110 5.35 -6.86 -6.19
N VAL A 111 6.36 -7.68 -6.50
CA VAL A 111 7.49 -7.28 -7.33
C VAL A 111 7.13 -7.41 -8.81
N ALA A 112 7.48 -6.42 -9.62
CA ALA A 112 7.28 -6.49 -11.06
C ALA A 112 8.08 -7.67 -11.64
N PRO A 113 7.49 -8.50 -12.52
CA PRO A 113 8.25 -9.48 -13.29
C PRO A 113 9.40 -8.82 -14.05
N GLY A 114 10.54 -9.51 -14.18
CA GLY A 114 11.76 -8.92 -14.77
C GLY A 114 11.62 -8.47 -16.24
N ASN A 115 10.61 -8.96 -16.95
CA ASN A 115 10.28 -8.57 -18.32
C ASN A 115 9.23 -7.44 -18.42
N LEU A 116 8.72 -6.93 -17.30
CA LEU A 116 7.67 -5.92 -17.30
C LEU A 116 8.27 -4.51 -17.47
N SER A 117 7.86 -3.81 -18.52
CA SER A 117 8.29 -2.44 -18.81
C SER A 117 7.21 -1.42 -18.42
N PRO A 118 7.58 -0.18 -18.04
CA PRO A 118 6.61 0.89 -17.86
C PRO A 118 5.70 1.06 -19.08
N GLY A 119 4.39 1.17 -18.85
CA GLY A 119 3.35 1.15 -19.88
C GLY A 119 2.66 -0.20 -20.03
N ASP A 120 3.32 -1.30 -19.68
CA ASP A 120 2.74 -2.64 -19.75
C ASP A 120 1.62 -2.83 -18.71
N ARG A 121 0.84 -3.90 -18.88
CA ARG A 121 -0.21 -4.27 -17.92
C ARG A 121 0.43 -4.74 -16.61
N TRP A 122 0.01 -4.14 -15.49
CA TRP A 122 0.35 -4.63 -14.15
C TRP A 122 -0.34 -5.95 -13.86
N VAL A 123 0.44 -6.96 -13.46
CA VAL A 123 -0.03 -8.34 -13.19
C VAL A 123 0.07 -8.73 -11.71
N GLY A 124 0.71 -7.92 -10.86
CA GLY A 124 0.82 -8.21 -9.43
C GLY A 124 -0.45 -7.85 -8.63
N PRO A 125 -0.41 -8.03 -7.30
CA PRO A 125 -1.44 -7.54 -6.39
C PRO A 125 -1.72 -6.05 -6.59
N ARG A 126 -2.97 -5.64 -6.39
CA ARG A 126 -3.38 -4.23 -6.46
C ARG A 126 -3.37 -3.54 -5.10
N VAL A 127 -2.73 -4.17 -4.12
CA VAL A 127 -2.52 -3.60 -2.80
C VAL A 127 -1.44 -2.54 -2.90
N GLY A 128 -1.72 -1.34 -2.39
CA GLY A 128 -0.78 -0.24 -2.40
C GLY A 128 -1.37 1.02 -1.78
N VAL A 129 -0.49 1.94 -1.39
CA VAL A 129 -0.86 3.26 -0.89
C VAL A 129 -1.21 4.13 -2.09
N LYS A 130 -2.38 4.78 -2.01
CA LYS A 130 -2.89 5.65 -3.08
C LYS A 130 -2.27 7.04 -2.99
N TYR A 131 -1.72 7.48 -4.11
CA TYR A 131 -1.30 8.85 -4.39
C TYR A 131 -2.08 9.41 -5.59
N THR A 132 -1.90 10.69 -5.89
CA THR A 132 -2.53 11.36 -7.05
C THR A 132 -1.47 11.98 -7.93
N LEU A 133 -1.34 11.49 -9.16
CA LEU A 133 -0.60 12.17 -10.22
C LEU A 133 -1.40 13.39 -10.68
N LYS A 134 -0.79 14.57 -10.67
CA LYS A 134 -1.44 15.80 -11.15
C LYS A 134 -1.70 15.70 -12.67
N ALA A 135 -2.78 16.36 -13.12
CA ALA A 135 -3.14 16.37 -14.54
C ALA A 135 -2.07 17.02 -15.43
N SER A 136 -1.27 17.94 -14.87
CA SER A 136 -0.08 18.52 -15.50
C SER A 136 1.05 17.50 -15.74
N GLY A 137 1.04 16.37 -15.04
CA GLY A 137 2.03 15.30 -15.20
C GLY A 137 3.43 15.66 -14.68
N ASP A 138 3.52 16.66 -13.80
CA ASP A 138 4.75 17.22 -13.26
C ASP A 138 4.84 17.14 -11.72
N ASP A 139 3.82 16.60 -11.05
CA ASP A 139 3.85 16.44 -9.60
C ASP A 139 2.91 15.31 -9.13
N ILE A 140 3.16 14.84 -7.92
CA ILE A 140 2.36 13.84 -7.21
C ILE A 140 1.94 14.45 -5.88
N CYS A 141 0.69 14.29 -5.51
CA CYS A 141 0.21 14.68 -4.20
C CYS A 141 -0.50 13.55 -3.45
N CYS A 142 -0.54 13.68 -2.14
CA CYS A 142 -1.32 12.84 -1.26
C CYS A 142 -2.03 13.70 -0.22
N ARG A 143 -3.04 13.11 0.43
CA ARG A 143 -3.74 13.75 1.52
C ARG A 143 -3.39 13.07 2.83
N ARG A 144 -2.88 13.87 3.76
CA ARG A 144 -2.49 13.43 5.10
C ARG A 144 -3.47 13.94 6.13
N GLN A 145 -3.85 13.08 7.07
CA GLN A 145 -4.64 13.49 8.22
C GLN A 145 -3.71 14.04 9.30
N ILE A 146 -3.85 15.32 9.64
CA ILE A 146 -3.03 15.96 10.68
C ILE A 146 -3.64 15.71 12.06
N ARG A 147 -4.97 15.75 12.13
CA ARG A 147 -5.79 15.46 13.31
C ARG A 147 -7.23 15.21 12.85
N PRO A 148 -8.12 14.65 13.69
CA PRO A 148 -9.52 14.44 13.32
C PRO A 148 -10.15 15.71 12.72
N GLY A 149 -10.76 15.58 11.54
CA GLY A 149 -11.40 16.69 10.83
C GLY A 149 -10.47 17.69 10.13
N ARG A 150 -9.13 17.54 10.22
CA ARG A 150 -8.17 18.42 9.53
C ARG A 150 -7.18 17.61 8.69
N GLN A 151 -7.23 17.85 7.39
CA GLN A 151 -6.36 17.22 6.39
C GLN A 151 -5.47 18.27 5.73
N ARG A 152 -4.30 17.84 5.25
CA ARG A 152 -3.35 18.63 4.47
C ARG A 152 -3.02 17.86 3.20
N ASP A 153 -3.03 18.56 2.07
CA ASP A 153 -2.46 18.01 0.84
C ASP A 153 -0.94 18.25 0.88
N GLU A 154 -0.18 17.19 0.66
CA GLU A 154 1.29 17.22 0.58
C GLU A 154 1.68 16.97 -0.88
N TYR A 155 2.62 17.75 -1.41
CA TYR A 155 3.09 17.65 -2.79
C TYR A 155 4.53 17.13 -2.82
N LEU A 156 4.89 16.28 -3.77
CA LEU A 156 6.25 15.74 -3.87
C LEU A 156 7.25 16.88 -4.12
N SER A 157 6.85 17.89 -4.89
CA SER A 157 7.63 19.11 -5.12
C SER A 157 7.96 19.90 -3.85
N ASP A 158 7.22 19.74 -2.76
CA ASP A 158 7.54 20.36 -1.45
C ASP A 158 8.77 19.71 -0.78
N TYR A 159 9.13 18.48 -1.18
CA TYR A 159 10.21 17.69 -0.58
C TYR A 159 11.37 17.44 -1.53
N LEU A 160 11.13 17.53 -2.85
CA LEU A 160 12.09 17.20 -3.88
C LEU A 160 12.10 18.27 -4.97
N ALA A 161 13.20 19.04 -5.06
CA ALA A 161 13.34 20.07 -6.09
C ALA A 161 13.26 19.51 -7.53
N SER A 162 13.69 18.27 -7.74
CA SER A 162 13.62 17.55 -9.01
C SER A 162 12.32 16.76 -9.22
N ALA A 163 11.27 16.97 -8.41
CA ALA A 163 10.01 16.22 -8.48
C ALA A 163 9.44 16.19 -9.89
N SER A 164 9.43 17.32 -10.60
CA SER A 164 8.91 17.37 -11.97
C SER A 164 9.66 16.48 -12.96
N GLU A 165 10.98 16.38 -12.85
CA GLU A 165 11.79 15.50 -13.70
C GLU A 165 11.47 14.02 -13.41
N VAL A 166 11.38 13.68 -12.12
CA VAL A 166 11.08 12.32 -11.67
C VAL A 166 9.67 11.90 -12.10
N VAL A 167 8.66 12.73 -11.83
CA VAL A 167 7.25 12.45 -12.16
C VAL A 167 7.02 12.37 -13.67
N ARG A 168 7.73 13.19 -14.46
CA ARG A 168 7.67 13.13 -15.93
C ARG A 168 8.12 11.79 -16.50
N ARG A 169 8.84 10.95 -15.76
CA ARG A 169 9.18 9.59 -16.20
C ARG A 169 7.95 8.69 -16.24
N TRP A 170 7.02 8.89 -15.32
CA TRP A 170 5.80 8.08 -15.18
C TRP A 170 4.60 8.65 -15.94
N SER A 171 4.47 9.98 -16.01
CA SER A 171 3.32 10.63 -16.66
C SER A 171 3.22 10.36 -18.16
N LYS A 172 4.33 9.93 -18.80
CA LYS A 172 4.36 9.43 -20.20
C LYS A 172 3.36 8.31 -20.44
N TYR A 173 3.21 7.43 -19.45
CA TYR A 173 2.37 6.24 -19.46
C TYR A 173 0.99 6.48 -18.82
N LYS A 174 0.80 7.64 -18.16
CA LYS A 174 -0.46 8.07 -17.54
C LYS A 174 -0.70 9.57 -17.70
N ARG A 175 -1.16 9.97 -18.88
CA ARG A 175 -1.26 11.39 -19.26
C ARG A 175 -2.39 12.17 -18.59
N ALA A 176 -3.49 11.52 -18.23
CA ALA A 176 -4.67 12.19 -17.67
C ALA A 176 -4.55 12.52 -16.17
N GLY A 177 -3.41 12.19 -15.53
CA GLY A 177 -3.28 12.24 -14.08
C GLY A 177 -4.20 11.24 -13.36
N GLY A 178 -4.50 11.54 -12.10
CA GLY A 178 -5.39 10.77 -11.25
C GLY A 178 -4.66 9.75 -10.36
N SER A 179 -5.41 8.76 -9.86
CA SER A 179 -4.91 7.82 -8.85
C SER A 179 -3.72 7.00 -9.38
N ILE A 180 -2.66 6.93 -8.59
CA ILE A 180 -1.54 6.00 -8.73
C ILE A 180 -1.36 5.26 -7.40
N TYR A 181 -0.72 4.10 -7.43
CA TYR A 181 -0.55 3.24 -6.27
C TYR A 181 0.89 2.77 -6.21
N ILE A 182 1.47 2.80 -5.02
CA ILE A 182 2.79 2.23 -4.72
C ILE A 182 2.62 1.11 -3.70
N ASN A 183 3.22 -0.05 -3.95
CA ASN A 183 3.18 -1.18 -3.03
C ASN A 183 4.45 -1.29 -2.18
N GLU A 184 4.52 -2.32 -1.34
CA GLU A 184 5.64 -2.60 -0.45
C GLU A 184 6.97 -2.92 -1.18
N ALA A 185 6.91 -3.33 -2.45
CA ALA A 185 8.07 -3.53 -3.30
C ALA A 185 8.53 -2.23 -4.00
N ARG A 186 7.78 -1.13 -3.80
CA ARG A 186 7.94 0.19 -4.43
C ARG A 186 7.58 0.19 -5.92
N GLU A 187 6.81 -0.79 -6.36
CA GLU A 187 6.28 -0.82 -7.71
C GLU A 187 5.12 0.16 -7.81
N LEU A 188 5.20 1.06 -8.79
CA LEU A 188 4.18 2.05 -9.08
C LEU A 188 3.28 1.54 -10.20
N PHE A 189 1.97 1.61 -9.99
CA PHE A 189 0.97 1.18 -10.97
C PHE A 189 -0.28 2.03 -10.85
N ALA A 190 -1.11 2.03 -11.90
CA ALA A 190 -2.29 2.88 -11.96
C ALA A 190 -3.43 2.27 -12.78
N PRO A 191 -4.69 2.57 -12.46
CA PRO A 191 -5.83 2.13 -13.24
C PRO A 191 -5.80 2.74 -14.64
N VAL A 192 -6.23 1.95 -15.63
CA VAL A 192 -6.32 2.34 -17.04
C VAL A 192 -7.76 2.79 -17.34
N GLY A 193 -7.92 4.07 -17.68
CA GLY A 193 -9.22 4.65 -18.00
C GLY A 193 -10.23 4.49 -16.86
N THR A 194 -11.44 4.06 -17.21
CA THR A 194 -12.52 3.73 -16.26
C THR A 194 -12.57 2.23 -15.94
N ASP A 195 -11.67 1.42 -16.51
CA ASP A 195 -11.64 -0.02 -16.26
C ASP A 195 -11.16 -0.27 -14.83
N VAL A 196 -12.06 -0.83 -14.01
CA VAL A 196 -11.79 -1.12 -12.60
C VAL A 196 -10.83 -2.30 -12.40
N VAL A 197 -10.54 -3.04 -13.46
CA VAL A 197 -9.72 -4.26 -13.48
C VAL A 197 -8.34 -4.02 -14.10
N ALA A 198 -8.25 -3.19 -15.14
CA ALA A 198 -6.99 -2.98 -15.85
C ALA A 198 -6.10 -1.95 -15.13
N TYR A 199 -4.86 -2.34 -14.84
CA TYR A 199 -3.83 -1.47 -14.30
C TYR A 199 -2.61 -1.49 -15.23
N THR A 200 -1.93 -0.35 -15.36
CA THR A 200 -0.66 -0.19 -16.06
C THR A 200 0.46 -0.05 -15.05
N TYR A 201 1.60 -0.66 -15.32
CA TYR A 201 2.82 -0.51 -14.55
C TYR A 201 3.52 0.78 -14.97
N LEU A 202 3.99 1.56 -14.00
CA LEU A 202 4.64 2.85 -14.23
C LEU A 202 6.15 2.80 -13.98
N GLY A 203 6.64 1.78 -13.29
CA GLY A 203 8.04 1.65 -12.90
C GLY A 203 8.21 1.53 -11.39
N ARG A 204 9.46 1.36 -10.96
CA ARG A 204 9.82 1.30 -9.54
C ARG A 204 10.23 2.67 -9.01
N VAL A 205 9.86 2.97 -7.78
CA VAL A 205 10.18 4.25 -7.11
C VAL A 205 11.47 4.13 -6.29
N PRO A 206 12.50 4.95 -6.58
CA PRO A 206 13.62 5.18 -5.68
C PRO A 206 13.17 6.00 -4.46
N LEU A 207 13.40 5.51 -3.24
CA LEU A 207 12.89 6.17 -2.02
C LEU A 207 13.60 7.48 -1.68
N ASP A 208 14.83 7.66 -2.16
CA ASP A 208 15.59 8.91 -2.10
C ASP A 208 14.98 10.01 -3.01
N SER A 209 14.12 9.61 -3.95
CA SER A 209 13.38 10.50 -4.86
C SER A 209 11.87 10.48 -4.57
N TRP A 210 11.48 10.22 -3.32
CA TRP A 210 10.08 10.11 -2.90
C TRP A 210 9.78 10.98 -1.67
N PHE A 211 8.53 10.93 -1.18
CA PHE A 211 8.15 11.52 0.09
C PHE A 211 9.01 10.97 1.23
N PRO A 212 9.31 11.75 2.28
CA PRO A 212 10.12 11.28 3.40
C PRO A 212 9.48 10.08 4.11
N GLN A 213 10.32 9.24 4.71
CA GLN A 213 9.85 8.19 5.60
C GLN A 213 9.06 8.82 6.76
N PRO A 214 7.86 8.32 7.08
CA PRO A 214 7.12 8.79 8.24
C PRO A 214 7.84 8.49 9.55
N ASP A 215 7.93 9.51 10.40
CA ASP A 215 8.49 9.41 11.76
C ASP A 215 7.58 8.57 12.65
N VAL A 216 7.99 7.35 12.95
CA VAL A 216 7.26 6.40 13.78
C VAL A 216 8.19 5.75 14.80
N ASP A 217 7.66 5.48 15.98
CA ASP A 217 8.40 4.76 17.01
C ASP A 217 8.35 3.24 16.71
N ASP A 218 9.51 2.60 16.57
CA ASP A 218 9.61 1.14 16.41
C ASP A 218 9.51 0.38 17.75
N GLU A 219 9.49 1.09 18.88
CA GLU A 219 9.41 0.52 20.23
C GLU A 219 7.96 0.45 20.71
N TYR A 220 7.32 -0.70 20.48
CA TYR A 220 6.04 -1.10 21.08
C TYR A 220 6.01 -2.61 21.30
#